data_AF-A0A552JRL7-F1
#
_entry.id   AF-A0A552JRL7-F1
#
_cell.length_a   1.000
_cell.length_b   1.000
_cell.length_c   1.000
_cell.angle_alpha   90.00
_cell.angle_beta   90.00
_cell.angle_gamma   90.00
#
_symmetry.space_group_name_H-M   'P 1'
#
loop_
_entity.id
_entity.type
_entity.pdbx_description
1 polymer ?
#
loop_
_entity_poly.entity_id
_entity_poly.type
_entity_poly.pdbx_seq_one_letter_code
_entity_poly.pdbx_strand_id
1 'polypeptide(L)'
;MIRRLGTLPTIAVISVIAIIIWLNVLVAWFHYNALVVLPPEHRRFPPVWMWLMIIPIVHTVFIWIISAFKLPASYRSALGENAHRFGSCNQRLGLAWAIVATTLFLPVVDILSFVAYVVLMIVYWQKLNKMQKYLLQK
;
A
#
# COMPACT_ATOMS: atom_id res chain seq x y z
N MET A 1 25.73 26.35 -23.32
CA MET A 1 25.88 24.93 -22.92
C MET A 1 25.70 24.71 -21.40
N ILE A 2 26.16 25.63 -20.54
CA ILE A 2 26.06 25.55 -19.07
C ILE A 2 24.61 25.52 -18.53
N ARG A 3 23.65 26.18 -19.20
CA ARG A 3 22.24 26.21 -18.78
C ARG A 3 21.53 24.84 -18.82
N ARG A 4 21.97 23.92 -19.71
CA ARG A 4 21.39 22.56 -19.81
C ARG A 4 21.89 21.61 -18.70
N LEU A 5 23.09 21.84 -18.17
CA LEU A 5 23.65 21.00 -17.10
C LEU A 5 22.93 21.20 -15.76
N GLY A 6 22.43 22.41 -15.46
CA GLY A 6 21.63 22.67 -14.25
C GLY A 6 20.17 22.21 -14.34
N THR A 7 19.61 22.13 -15.56
CA THR A 7 18.22 21.69 -15.75
C THR A 7 18.05 20.18 -15.68
N LEU A 8 19.06 19.40 -16.10
CA LEU A 8 19.01 17.92 -16.06
C LEU A 8 18.80 17.33 -14.65
N PRO A 9 19.57 17.71 -13.61
CA PRO A 9 19.34 17.19 -12.26
C PRO A 9 17.98 17.65 -11.69
N THR A 10 17.56 18.88 -12.03
CA THR A 10 16.26 19.40 -11.59
C THR A 10 15.10 18.59 -12.18
N ILE A 11 15.13 18.30 -13.48
CA ILE A 11 14.12 17.47 -14.15
C ILE A 11 14.10 16.06 -13.54
N ALA A 12 15.26 15.45 -13.33
CA ALA A 12 15.35 14.11 -12.74
C ALA A 12 14.73 14.05 -11.33
N VAL A 13 15.02 15.03 -10.47
CA VAL A 13 14.43 15.12 -9.12
C VAL A 13 12.91 15.28 -9.19
N ILE A 14 12.40 16.16 -10.06
CA ILE A 14 10.96 16.34 -10.25
C ILE A 14 10.30 15.05 -10.74
N SER A 15 10.92 14.33 -11.69
CA SER A 15 10.40 13.06 -12.19
C SER A 15 10.33 11.99 -11.10
N VAL A 16 11.36 11.87 -10.24
CA VAL A 16 11.35 10.92 -9.11
C VAL A 16 10.23 11.25 -8.13
N ILE A 17 10.09 12.53 -7.75
CA ILE A 17 9.01 12.97 -6.86
C ILE A 17 7.64 12.67 -7.47
N ALA A 18 7.45 12.94 -8.76
CA ALA A 18 6.21 12.65 -9.46
C ALA A 18 5.87 11.15 -9.47
N ILE A 19 6.86 10.28 -9.68
CA ILE A 19 6.67 8.82 -9.64
C ILE A 19 6.26 8.36 -8.23
N ILE A 20 6.92 8.88 -7.18
CA ILE A 20 6.58 8.55 -5.79
C ILE A 20 5.14 8.97 -5.47
N ILE A 21 4.77 10.20 -5.82
CA ILE A 21 3.41 10.70 -5.61
C ILE A 21 2.40 9.83 -6.36
N TRP A 22 2.68 9.48 -7.61
CA TRP A 22 1.81 8.63 -8.42
C TRP A 22 1.62 7.23 -7.80
N LEU A 23 2.70 6.60 -7.33
CA LEU A 23 2.62 5.32 -6.62
C LEU A 23 1.80 5.43 -5.33
N ASN A 24 1.99 6.50 -4.58
CA ASN A 24 1.23 6.73 -3.34
C ASN A 24 -0.27 6.92 -3.61
N VAL A 25 -0.63 7.60 -4.70
CA VAL A 25 -2.02 7.72 -5.16
C VAL A 25 -2.60 6.35 -5.49
N LEU A 26 -1.86 5.49 -6.21
CA LEU A 26 -2.30 4.13 -6.48
C LEU A 26 -2.53 3.34 -5.20
N VAL A 27 -1.58 3.36 -4.27
CA VAL A 27 -1.70 2.68 -2.97
C VAL A 27 -2.91 3.18 -2.19
N ALA A 28 -3.12 4.50 -2.12
CA ALA A 28 -4.27 5.11 -1.46
C ALA A 28 -5.59 4.63 -2.08
N TRP A 29 -5.67 4.66 -3.41
CA TRP A 29 -6.85 4.21 -4.15
C TRP A 29 -7.15 2.72 -3.91
N PHE A 30 -6.13 1.85 -3.88
CA PHE A 30 -6.32 0.43 -3.58
C PHE A 30 -6.87 0.18 -2.19
N HIS A 31 -6.29 0.81 -1.18
CA HIS A 31 -6.76 0.65 0.18
C HIS A 31 -8.16 1.25 0.37
N TYR A 32 -8.47 2.36 -0.30
CA TYR A 32 -9.80 2.96 -0.31
C TYR A 32 -10.83 1.97 -0.84
N ASN A 33 -10.62 1.43 -2.04
CA ASN A 33 -11.53 0.45 -2.64
C ASN A 33 -11.65 -0.82 -1.78
N ALA A 34 -10.56 -1.24 -1.15
CA ALA A 34 -10.56 -2.39 -0.26
C ALA A 34 -11.44 -2.20 0.98
N LEU A 35 -11.52 -0.99 1.53
CA LEU A 35 -12.34 -0.71 2.71
C LEU A 35 -13.80 -0.40 2.36
N VAL A 36 -14.06 0.25 1.22
CA VAL A 36 -15.44 0.60 0.80
C VAL A 36 -16.29 -0.63 0.52
N VAL A 37 -15.69 -1.70 -0.02
CA VAL A 37 -16.38 -2.98 -0.28
C VAL A 37 -16.87 -3.66 1.01
N LEU A 38 -16.25 -3.40 2.16
CA LEU A 38 -16.65 -4.02 3.41
C LEU A 38 -17.88 -3.32 4.01
N PRO A 39 -18.81 -4.04 4.65
CA PRO A 39 -19.87 -3.44 5.46
C PRO A 39 -19.30 -2.54 6.57
N PRO A 40 -19.95 -1.41 6.91
CA PRO A 40 -19.44 -0.45 7.91
C PRO A 40 -19.06 -1.07 9.26
N GLU A 41 -19.81 -2.07 9.71
CA GLU A 41 -19.59 -2.80 10.98
C GLU A 41 -18.25 -3.55 11.05
N HIS A 42 -17.69 -3.93 9.89
CA HIS A 42 -16.41 -4.63 9.81
C HIS A 42 -15.24 -3.69 9.47
N ARG A 43 -15.49 -2.42 9.17
CA ARG A 43 -14.45 -1.44 8.86
C ARG A 43 -13.74 -1.01 10.14
N ARG A 44 -12.52 -1.53 10.37
CA ARG A 44 -11.67 -1.12 11.50
C ARG A 44 -10.99 0.23 11.30
N PHE A 45 -11.15 0.82 10.11
CA PHE A 45 -10.61 2.11 9.76
C PHE A 45 -11.46 2.78 8.67
N PRO A 46 -11.72 4.10 8.73
CA PRO A 46 -12.59 4.73 7.74
C PRO A 46 -11.86 4.90 6.39
N PRO A 47 -12.51 4.60 5.24
CA PRO A 47 -11.87 4.61 3.93
C PRO A 47 -11.25 5.96 3.52
N VAL A 48 -11.88 7.07 3.91
CA VAL A 48 -11.44 8.42 3.49
C VAL A 48 -10.01 8.74 3.93
N TRP A 49 -9.54 8.15 5.03
CA TRP A 49 -8.19 8.37 5.55
C TRP A 49 -7.10 7.76 4.66
N MET A 50 -7.44 6.87 3.72
CA MET A 50 -6.47 6.29 2.79
C MET A 50 -5.85 7.34 1.88
N TRP A 51 -6.55 8.43 1.58
CA TRP A 51 -6.03 9.54 0.77
C TRP A 51 -4.86 10.28 1.43
N LEU A 52 -4.71 10.20 2.76
CA LEU A 52 -3.55 10.76 3.44
C LEU A 52 -2.26 10.01 3.10
N MET A 53 -2.35 8.77 2.62
CA MET A 53 -1.20 8.00 2.14
C MET A 53 -0.55 8.58 0.88
N ILE A 54 -1.11 9.64 0.27
CA ILE A 54 -0.44 10.40 -0.78
C ILE A 54 0.81 11.09 -0.23
N ILE A 55 0.74 11.57 1.02
CA ILE A 55 1.84 12.26 1.69
C ILE A 55 2.91 11.22 2.08
N PRO A 56 4.17 11.32 1.61
CA PRO A 56 5.16 10.26 1.77
C PRO A 56 5.42 9.82 3.22
N ILE A 57 5.49 10.76 4.17
CA ILE A 57 5.72 10.43 5.59
C ILE A 57 4.53 9.67 6.16
N VAL A 58 3.31 10.13 5.85
CA VAL A 58 2.08 9.49 6.30
C VAL A 58 1.94 8.11 5.66
N HIS A 59 2.31 7.98 4.39
CA HIS A 59 2.32 6.73 3.65
C HIS A 59 3.09 5.64 4.38
N THR A 60 4.32 5.93 4.80
CA THR A 60 5.17 4.97 5.52
C THR A 60 4.51 4.50 6.80
N VAL A 61 4.01 5.43 7.62
CA VAL A 61 3.33 5.10 8.88
C VAL A 61 2.04 4.30 8.63
N PHE A 62 1.27 4.69 7.61
CA PHE A 62 0.00 4.06 7.31
C PHE A 62 0.17 2.67 6.69
N ILE A 63 1.23 2.40 5.94
CA ILE A 63 1.52 1.03 5.50
C ILE A 63 1.72 0.10 6.70
N TRP A 64 2.41 0.55 7.76
CA TRP A 64 2.55 -0.22 9.00
C TRP A 64 1.21 -0.45 9.68
N ILE A 65 0.39 0.59 9.85
CA ILE A 65 -0.86 0.48 10.62
C ILE A 65 -1.95 -0.22 9.79
N ILE A 66 -2.16 0.20 8.55
CA ILE A 66 -3.28 -0.20 7.71
C ILE A 66 -2.99 -1.53 7.04
N SER A 67 -1.91 -1.62 6.27
CA SER A 67 -1.66 -2.78 5.42
C SER A 67 -1.32 -4.02 6.26
N ALA A 68 -0.62 -3.87 7.38
CA ALA A 68 -0.27 -4.97 8.27
C ALA A 68 -1.37 -5.32 9.30
N PHE A 69 -2.13 -4.35 9.83
CA PHE A 69 -3.07 -4.63 10.95
C PHE A 69 -4.53 -4.31 10.64
N LYS A 70 -4.87 -3.06 10.29
CA LYS A 70 -6.29 -2.64 10.23
C LYS A 70 -7.04 -3.29 9.05
N LEU A 71 -6.43 -3.36 7.88
CA LEU A 71 -7.06 -3.96 6.71
C LEU A 71 -7.21 -5.48 6.87
N PRO A 72 -6.17 -6.24 7.27
CA PRO A 72 -6.31 -7.66 7.58
C PRO A 72 -7.36 -7.96 8.66
N ALA A 73 -7.42 -7.16 9.72
CA ALA A 73 -8.42 -7.33 10.78
C ALA A 73 -9.85 -7.06 10.28
N SER A 74 -10.03 -6.08 9.38
CA SER A 74 -11.33 -5.77 8.78
C SER A 74 -11.81 -6.93 7.89
N TYR A 75 -10.93 -7.46 7.03
CA TYR A 75 -11.25 -8.60 6.18
C TYR A 75 -11.49 -9.88 6.97
N ARG A 76 -10.68 -10.14 8.01
CA ARG A 76 -10.89 -11.28 8.90
C ARG A 76 -12.25 -11.23 9.58
N SER A 77 -12.65 -10.03 10.03
CA SER A 77 -13.97 -9.83 10.63
C SER A 77 -15.11 -10.08 9.64
N ALA A 78 -14.98 -9.60 8.40
CA ALA A 78 -16.01 -9.76 7.36
C ALA A 78 -16.10 -11.19 6.80
N LEU A 79 -14.96 -11.90 6.72
CA LEU A 79 -14.92 -13.29 6.25
C LEU A 79 -15.44 -14.28 7.31
N GLY A 80 -15.37 -13.92 8.59
CA GLY A 80 -15.83 -14.75 9.71
C GLY A 80 -15.15 -16.13 9.69
N GLU A 81 -15.96 -17.18 9.74
CA GLU A 81 -15.47 -18.57 9.70
C GLU A 81 -14.65 -18.87 8.44
N ASN A 82 -14.91 -18.20 7.31
CA ASN A 82 -14.18 -18.45 6.06
C ASN A 82 -12.79 -17.81 6.02
N ALA A 83 -12.38 -17.06 7.04
CA ALA A 83 -11.09 -16.38 7.09
C ALA A 83 -9.89 -17.34 6.99
N HIS A 84 -10.03 -18.58 7.50
CA HIS A 84 -8.97 -19.59 7.44
C HIS A 84 -8.53 -19.92 6.00
N ARG A 85 -9.44 -19.82 5.02
CA ARG A 85 -9.15 -20.06 3.58
C ARG A 85 -8.12 -19.09 3.01
N PHE A 86 -7.97 -17.91 3.62
CA PHE A 86 -7.05 -16.86 3.18
C PHE A 86 -5.81 -16.71 4.08
N GLY A 87 -5.66 -17.62 5.06
CA GLY A 87 -4.56 -17.64 6.02
C GLY A 87 -4.56 -16.39 6.90
N SER A 88 -3.47 -15.61 6.85
CA SER A 88 -3.30 -14.39 7.65
C SER A 88 -4.06 -13.15 7.12
N CYS A 89 -4.98 -13.30 6.16
CA CYS A 89 -5.76 -12.18 5.58
C CYS A 89 -4.89 -10.99 5.15
N ASN A 90 -3.72 -11.26 4.57
CA ASN A 90 -2.68 -10.29 4.16
C ASN A 90 -1.82 -9.67 5.27
N GLN A 91 -2.02 -9.99 6.55
CA GLN A 91 -1.20 -9.42 7.64
C GLN A 91 0.31 -9.62 7.45
N ARG A 92 0.73 -10.85 7.11
CA ARG A 92 2.17 -11.16 6.91
C ARG A 92 2.76 -10.41 5.70
N LEU A 93 1.98 -10.31 4.62
CA LEU A 93 2.41 -9.58 3.42
C LEU A 93 2.46 -8.08 3.67
N GLY A 94 1.47 -7.53 4.37
CA GLY A 94 1.45 -6.12 4.76
C GLY A 94 2.61 -5.76 5.68
N LEU A 95 2.98 -6.65 6.60
CA LEU A 95 4.15 -6.46 7.45
C LEU A 95 5.45 -6.49 6.64
N ALA A 96 5.63 -7.47 5.74
CA ALA A 96 6.79 -7.54 4.87
C ALA A 96 6.90 -6.28 4.00
N TRP A 97 5.77 -5.82 3.45
CA TRP A 97 5.71 -4.61 2.66
C TRP A 97 6.07 -3.36 3.47
N ALA A 98 5.61 -3.29 4.72
CA ALA A 98 5.96 -2.20 5.64
C ALA A 98 7.44 -2.13 5.98
N ILE A 99 8.08 -3.29 6.21
CA ILE A 99 9.52 -3.38 6.44
C ILE A 99 10.28 -2.82 5.23
N VAL A 100 9.95 -3.30 4.02
CA VAL A 100 10.59 -2.83 2.78
C VAL A 100 10.32 -1.35 2.51
N ALA A 101 9.12 -0.86 2.83
CA ALA A 101 8.81 0.57 2.70
C ALA A 101 9.72 1.44 3.58
N THR A 102 10.07 0.96 4.78
CA THR A 102 11.03 1.66 5.66
C THR A 102 12.49 1.54 5.20
N THR A 103 12.89 0.46 4.50
CA THR A 103 14.27 0.35 3.99
C THR A 103 14.55 1.32 2.84
N LEU A 104 13.52 1.86 2.18
CA LEU A 104 13.66 2.91 1.16
C LEU A 104 14.24 4.23 1.70
N PHE A 105 14.18 4.47 3.01
CA PHE A 105 14.84 5.63 3.63
C PHE A 105 16.36 5.43 3.80
N LEU A 106 16.85 4.20 3.63
CA LEU A 106 18.27 3.90 3.75
C LEU A 106 18.95 4.12 2.39
N PRO A 107 19.90 5.07 2.27
CA PRO A 107 20.51 5.45 0.99
C PRO A 107 21.30 4.33 0.29
N VAL A 108 21.55 3.21 0.99
CA VAL A 108 22.38 2.09 0.51
C VAL A 108 21.57 0.99 -0.20
N VAL A 109 20.23 0.96 -0.06
CA VAL A 109 19.39 -0.19 -0.49
C VAL A 109 18.35 0.19 -1.56
N ASP A 110 18.53 1.33 -2.23
CA ASP A 110 17.45 2.06 -2.91
C ASP A 110 16.75 1.27 -4.04
N ILE A 111 17.48 0.81 -5.06
CA ILE A 111 16.86 0.17 -6.24
C ILE A 111 16.26 -1.21 -5.90
N LEU A 112 16.98 -2.04 -5.15
CA LEU A 112 16.50 -3.38 -4.79
C LEU A 112 15.29 -3.30 -3.84
N SER A 113 15.31 -2.37 -2.88
CA SER A 113 14.15 -2.13 -2.00
C SER A 113 12.96 -1.63 -2.81
N PHE A 114 13.17 -0.78 -3.81
CA PHE A 114 12.10 -0.27 -4.67
C PHE A 114 11.45 -1.39 -5.49
N VAL A 115 12.26 -2.26 -6.10
CA VAL A 115 11.74 -3.42 -6.84
C VAL A 115 10.96 -4.35 -5.89
N ALA A 116 11.53 -4.66 -4.73
CA ALA A 116 10.85 -5.49 -3.73
C ALA A 116 9.53 -4.86 -3.25
N TYR A 117 9.51 -3.54 -3.07
CA TYR A 117 8.34 -2.78 -2.67
C TYR A 117 7.22 -2.92 -3.69
N VAL A 118 7.51 -2.72 -4.98
CA VAL A 118 6.53 -2.84 -6.07
C VAL A 118 6.01 -4.27 -6.20
N VAL A 119 6.89 -5.28 -6.10
CA VAL A 119 6.49 -6.69 -6.13
C VAL A 119 5.55 -7.02 -4.98
N LEU A 120 5.89 -6.62 -3.75
CA LEU A 120 5.04 -6.85 -2.58
C LEU A 120 3.69 -6.13 -2.71
N MET A 121 3.68 -4.91 -3.23
CA MET A 121 2.45 -4.16 -3.51
C MET A 121 1.53 -4.94 -4.47
N ILE A 122 2.07 -5.44 -5.60
CA ILE A 122 1.29 -6.20 -6.60
C ILE A 122 0.73 -7.49 -5.97
N VAL A 123 1.55 -8.26 -5.26
CA VAL A 123 1.14 -9.52 -4.62
C VAL A 123 0.08 -9.27 -3.53
N TYR A 124 0.28 -8.24 -2.70
CA TYR A 124 -0.68 -7.83 -1.68
C TYR A 124 -2.04 -7.53 -2.30
N TRP A 125 -2.05 -6.73 -3.36
CA TRP A 125 -3.26 -6.32 -4.04
C TRP A 125 -3.97 -7.49 -4.74
N GLN A 126 -3.24 -8.38 -5.43
CA GLN A 126 -3.85 -9.57 -6.03
C GLN A 126 -4.56 -10.45 -4.99
N LYS A 127 -3.94 -10.64 -3.81
CA LYS A 127 -4.56 -11.43 -2.75
C LYS A 127 -5.76 -10.73 -2.11
N LEU A 128 -5.71 -9.40 -1.98
CA LEU A 128 -6.82 -8.58 -1.52
C LEU A 128 -8.03 -8.66 -2.47
N ASN A 129 -7.79 -8.55 -3.79
CA ASN A 129 -8.82 -8.69 -4.82
C ASN A 129 -9.51 -10.07 -4.76
N LYS A 130 -8.76 -11.14 -4.47
CA LYS A 130 -9.35 -12.48 -4.28
C LYS A 130 -10.32 -12.52 -3.10
N MET A 131 -9.97 -11.89 -1.98
CA MET A 131 -10.85 -11.79 -0.81
C MET A 131 -12.08 -10.91 -1.11
N GLN A 132 -11.90 -9.78 -1.81
CA GLN A 132 -13.01 -8.92 -2.24
C GLN A 132 -14.01 -9.66 -3.12
N LYS A 133 -13.52 -10.35 -4.16
CA LYS A 133 -14.39 -11.13 -5.06
C LYS A 133 -15.19 -12.18 -4.30
N TYR A 134 -14.57 -12.86 -3.33
CA TYR A 134 -15.26 -13.82 -2.49
C TYR A 134 -16.38 -13.18 -1.65
N LEU A 135 -16.14 -11.99 -1.09
CA LEU A 135 -17.16 -11.26 -0.33
C LEU A 135 -18.29 -10.72 -1.20
N LEU A 136 -18.01 -10.31 -2.44
CA LEU A 136 -19.01 -9.79 -3.37
C LEU A 136 -19.87 -10.88 -4.04
N GLN A 137 -19.40 -12.13 -4.02
CA GLN A 137 -20.12 -13.29 -4.56
C GLN A 137 -21.00 -14.00 -3.52
N LYS A 138 -20.88 -13.61 -2.24
CA LYS A 138 -21.68 -14.13 -1.13
C LYS A 138 -22.90 -13.25 -0.94
#